data_AF-A0A417UD91-F1
#
_entry.id   AF-A0A417UD91-F1
#
_cell.length_a   1.000
_cell.length_b   1.000
_cell.length_c   1.000
_cell.angle_alpha   90.00
_cell.angle_beta   90.00
_cell.angle_gamma   90.00
#
_symmetry.space_group_name_H-M   'P 1'
#
loop_
_entity.id
_entity.type
_entity.pdbx_description
1 polymer ?
#
loop_
_entity_poly.entity_id
_entity_poly.type
_entity_poly.pdbx_seq_one_letter_code
_entity_poly.pdbx_strand_id
1 'polypeptide(L)'
;MDGYLLPVNLAAGAAFHPELLQRAYRVCGSQVKSMGVHLALSSMLDILRDPRWGRSEECYGEHELREIHLPAMQGAVKAGVRGVMAAYNEIDGIYCHANRKLLTELLRGEFKFDGIVMADALAVDQLNKMTGDGTASADLALRAGVDVGLLDEAYSHLEEAVEKGLITEDEINQAVHRVS
;
A
#
# COMPACT_ATOMS: atom_id res chain seq x y z
N MET A 1 -25.64 8.54 9.01
CA MET A 1 -24.51 7.60 9.06
C MET A 1 -23.80 7.82 10.38
N ASP A 2 -23.91 6.88 11.30
CA ASP A 2 -23.18 6.95 12.58
C ASP A 2 -21.78 6.36 12.39
N GLY A 3 -20.88 7.13 11.77
CA GLY A 3 -19.49 6.74 11.56
C GLY A 3 -18.59 7.27 12.68
N TYR A 4 -17.66 6.47 13.18
CA TYR A 4 -16.61 6.97 14.08
C TYR A 4 -15.53 7.68 13.25
N LEU A 5 -15.29 8.96 13.56
CA LEU A 5 -14.17 9.71 13.01
C LEU A 5 -13.01 9.64 13.99
N LEU A 6 -11.87 9.14 13.52
CA LEU A 6 -10.61 9.20 14.26
C LEU A 6 -9.90 10.53 13.96
N PRO A 7 -9.03 11.01 14.87
CA PRO A 7 -8.08 12.06 14.55
C PRO A 7 -7.29 11.68 13.29
N VAL A 8 -6.96 12.68 12.47
CA VAL A 8 -6.06 12.50 11.33
C VAL A 8 -4.74 11.90 11.78
N ASN A 9 -4.07 11.23 10.86
CA ASN A 9 -2.87 10.47 11.10
C ASN A 9 -1.81 11.23 11.91
N LEU A 10 -1.48 12.45 11.50
CA LEU A 10 -0.52 13.30 12.22
C LEU A 10 -0.92 13.56 13.69
N ALA A 11 -2.20 13.84 13.95
CA ALA A 11 -2.72 14.06 15.29
C ALA A 11 -2.78 12.77 16.12
N ALA A 12 -3.06 11.64 15.48
CA ALA A 12 -3.08 10.33 16.10
C ALA A 12 -1.66 9.87 16.50
N GLY A 13 -0.66 10.17 15.68
CA GLY A 13 0.76 9.91 15.97
C GLY A 13 1.26 10.73 17.16
N ALA A 14 0.85 11.99 17.26
CA ALA A 14 1.20 12.88 18.37
C ALA A 14 0.71 12.41 19.76
N ALA A 15 -0.19 11.42 19.81
CA ALA A 15 -0.63 10.82 21.06
C ALA A 15 0.39 9.83 21.66
N PHE A 16 1.38 9.36 20.88
CA PHE A 16 2.39 8.36 21.30
C PHE A 16 1.77 7.14 22.01
N HIS A 17 0.59 6.69 21.58
CA HIS A 17 -0.18 5.64 22.25
C HIS A 17 -0.62 4.52 21.28
N PRO A 18 0.32 3.68 20.80
CA PRO A 18 0.07 2.69 19.74
C PRO A 18 -1.08 1.72 20.06
N GLU A 19 -1.22 1.29 21.32
CA GLU A 19 -2.31 0.41 21.74
C GLU A 19 -3.70 1.06 21.59
N LEU A 20 -3.80 2.36 21.82
CA LEU A 20 -5.05 3.09 21.66
C LEU A 20 -5.43 3.16 20.18
N LEU A 21 -4.45 3.42 19.32
CA LEU A 21 -4.65 3.48 17.89
C LEU A 21 -5.04 2.11 17.31
N GLN A 22 -4.42 1.02 17.76
CA GLN A 22 -4.82 -0.34 17.39
C GLN A 22 -6.26 -0.65 17.78
N ARG A 23 -6.70 -0.24 18.99
CA ARG A 23 -8.10 -0.40 19.42
C ARG A 23 -9.04 0.42 18.54
N ALA A 24 -8.67 1.66 18.23
CA ALA A 24 -9.45 2.54 17.37
C ALA A 24 -9.63 1.94 15.96
N TYR A 25 -8.56 1.48 15.31
CA TYR A 25 -8.63 0.82 14.01
C TYR A 25 -9.41 -0.49 14.03
N ARG A 26 -9.40 -1.24 15.14
CA ARG A 26 -10.24 -2.44 15.28
C ARG A 26 -11.74 -2.09 15.23
N VAL A 27 -12.13 -0.97 15.85
CA VAL A 27 -13.52 -0.47 15.81
C VAL A 27 -13.87 -0.05 14.38
N CYS A 28 -13.03 0.78 13.74
CA CYS A 28 -13.24 1.20 12.35
C CYS A 28 -13.32 0.00 11.39
N GLY A 29 -12.41 -0.97 11.50
CA GLY A 29 -12.42 -2.18 10.67
C GLY A 29 -13.68 -3.02 10.85
N SER A 30 -14.17 -3.15 12.10
CA SER A 30 -15.43 -3.86 12.38
C SER A 30 -16.64 -3.16 11.77
N GLN A 31 -16.64 -1.83 11.79
CA GLN A 31 -17.70 -1.01 11.19
C GLN A 31 -17.68 -1.06 9.66
N VAL A 32 -16.52 -0.87 9.04
CA VAL A 32 -16.34 -0.98 7.59
C VAL A 32 -16.80 -2.37 7.11
N LYS A 33 -16.44 -3.42 7.84
CA LYS A 33 -16.90 -4.79 7.55
C LYS A 33 -18.42 -4.94 7.69
N SER A 34 -19.05 -4.39 8.72
CA SER A 34 -20.51 -4.48 8.90
C SER A 34 -21.30 -3.73 7.83
N MET A 35 -20.67 -2.73 7.18
CA MET A 35 -21.21 -2.00 6.04
C MET A 35 -21.08 -2.75 4.70
N GLY A 36 -20.49 -3.96 4.70
CA GLY A 36 -20.26 -4.73 3.47
C GLY A 36 -19.11 -4.19 2.61
N VAL A 37 -18.22 -3.37 3.18
CA VAL A 37 -17.03 -2.89 2.49
C VAL A 37 -15.94 -3.96 2.61
N HIS A 38 -15.46 -4.43 1.45
CA HIS A 38 -14.45 -5.48 1.34
C HIS A 38 -13.04 -4.94 1.08
N LEU A 39 -12.95 -3.69 0.64
CA LEU A 39 -11.70 -2.96 0.37
C LEU A 39 -11.81 -1.56 0.96
N ALA A 40 -10.90 -1.21 1.86
CA ALA A 40 -10.79 0.12 2.43
C ALA A 40 -9.42 0.70 2.08
N LEU A 41 -9.42 1.87 1.45
CA LEU A 41 -8.21 2.60 1.14
C LEU A 41 -7.89 3.48 2.34
N SER A 42 -6.72 3.26 2.93
CA SER A 42 -6.31 4.00 4.11
C SER A 42 -4.83 4.31 4.02
N SER A 43 -4.48 5.60 4.09
CA SER A 43 -3.09 6.03 4.17
C SER A 43 -2.50 5.56 5.49
N MET A 44 -1.51 4.67 5.41
CA MET A 44 -0.89 4.04 6.58
C MET A 44 0.62 4.23 6.62
N LEU A 45 1.29 4.57 5.50
CA LEU A 45 2.75 4.48 5.41
C LEU A 45 3.40 5.76 4.85
N ASP A 46 2.64 6.86 4.79
CA ASP A 46 3.14 8.16 4.33
C ASP A 46 4.01 8.79 5.43
N ILE A 47 5.31 9.02 5.14
CA ILE A 47 6.21 9.73 6.05
C ILE A 47 6.20 11.23 5.73
N LEU A 48 5.93 12.08 6.74
CA LEU A 48 5.95 13.53 6.57
C LEU A 48 7.39 14.03 6.41
N ARG A 49 7.78 14.40 5.19
CA ARG A 49 9.09 15.01 4.90
C ARG A 49 9.04 16.51 4.63
N ASP A 50 7.94 16.99 4.07
CA ASP A 50 7.72 18.42 3.79
C ASP A 50 6.36 18.85 4.36
N PRO A 51 6.33 19.70 5.39
CA PRO A 51 5.08 20.16 6.01
C PRO A 51 4.23 21.04 5.09
N ARG A 52 4.77 21.52 3.96
CA ARG A 52 4.01 22.29 2.97
C ARG A 52 3.16 21.40 2.07
N TRP A 53 3.39 20.11 2.14
CA TRP A 53 2.68 19.15 1.33
C TRP A 53 1.22 19.02 1.79
N GLY A 54 0.28 19.16 0.85
CA GLY A 54 -1.14 19.29 1.13
C GLY A 54 -1.86 18.04 1.66
N ARG A 55 -1.12 16.93 1.90
CA ARG A 55 -1.60 15.71 2.57
C ARG A 55 -0.81 15.42 3.85
N SER A 56 -0.15 16.44 4.41
CA SER A 56 0.70 16.29 5.59
C SER A 56 -0.05 15.75 6.81
N GLU A 57 -1.36 15.99 6.90
CA GLU A 57 -2.24 15.45 7.93
C GLU A 57 -2.45 13.93 7.84
N GLU A 58 -2.26 13.35 6.65
CA GLU A 58 -2.34 11.91 6.37
C GLU A 58 -1.01 11.19 6.65
N CYS A 59 0.04 11.95 6.94
CA CYS A 59 1.38 11.42 7.16
C CYS A 59 1.69 11.21 8.64
N TYR A 60 2.71 10.39 8.91
CA TYR A 60 3.32 10.19 10.22
C TYR A 60 4.82 10.49 10.20
N GLY A 61 5.44 10.60 11.37
CA GLY A 61 6.91 10.65 11.47
C GLY A 61 7.56 9.29 11.19
N GLU A 62 8.88 9.30 11.00
CA GLU A 62 9.66 8.10 10.64
C GLU A 62 9.73 7.06 11.77
N HIS A 63 9.74 7.51 13.03
CA HIS A 63 9.77 6.63 14.19
C HIS A 63 8.43 5.90 14.38
N GLU A 64 7.34 6.59 14.08
CA GLU A 64 5.96 6.15 14.19
C GLU A 64 5.62 5.03 13.20
N LEU A 65 6.27 4.99 12.03
CA LEU A 65 6.07 3.91 11.03
C LEU A 65 6.28 2.52 11.65
N ARG A 66 7.37 2.33 12.40
CA ARG A 66 7.73 1.02 12.97
C ARG A 66 6.89 0.66 14.20
N GLU A 67 6.64 1.63 15.08
CA GLU A 67 5.97 1.37 16.36
C GLU A 67 4.44 1.38 16.28
N ILE A 68 3.89 2.08 15.29
CA ILE A 68 2.45 2.34 15.18
C ILE A 68 1.84 1.62 13.98
N HIS A 69 2.42 1.74 12.79
CA HIS A 69 1.79 1.26 11.55
C HIS A 69 2.04 -0.20 11.24
N LEU A 70 3.26 -0.70 11.45
CA LEU A 70 3.51 -2.12 11.26
C LEU A 70 2.59 -2.99 12.14
N PRO A 71 2.37 -2.68 13.42
CA PRO A 71 1.38 -3.40 14.23
C PRO A 71 -0.08 -3.22 13.76
N ALA A 72 -0.48 -2.02 13.33
CA ALA A 72 -1.83 -1.77 12.83
C ALA A 72 -2.10 -2.55 11.53
N MET A 73 -1.15 -2.52 10.59
CA MET A 73 -1.19 -3.26 9.34
C MET A 73 -1.21 -4.78 9.61
N GLN A 74 -0.33 -5.28 10.48
CA GLN A 74 -0.37 -6.68 10.89
C GLN A 74 -1.71 -7.06 11.54
N GLY A 75 -2.31 -6.16 12.32
CA GLY A 75 -3.65 -6.32 12.89
C GLY A 75 -4.75 -6.40 11.82
N ALA A 76 -4.69 -5.57 10.79
CA ALA A 76 -5.62 -5.59 9.66
C ALA A 76 -5.51 -6.89 8.84
N VAL A 77 -4.27 -7.36 8.59
CA VAL A 77 -4.02 -8.66 7.94
C VAL A 77 -4.62 -9.79 8.78
N LYS A 78 -4.36 -9.82 10.09
CA LYS A 78 -4.95 -10.81 11.02
C LYS A 78 -6.49 -10.75 11.08
N ALA A 79 -7.07 -9.58 10.80
CA ALA A 79 -8.52 -9.40 10.74
C ALA A 79 -9.14 -9.86 9.40
N GLY A 80 -8.31 -10.24 8.42
CA GLY A 80 -8.74 -10.76 7.12
C GLY A 80 -9.09 -9.67 6.11
N VAL A 81 -8.39 -8.53 6.13
CA VAL A 81 -8.52 -7.53 5.05
C VAL A 81 -8.15 -8.19 3.71
N ARG A 82 -8.91 -7.88 2.64
CA ARG A 82 -8.74 -8.52 1.33
C ARG A 82 -7.90 -7.74 0.34
N GLY A 83 -7.62 -6.48 0.64
CA GLY A 83 -6.76 -5.65 -0.19
C GLY A 83 -6.14 -4.49 0.57
N VAL A 84 -4.97 -4.06 0.11
CA VAL A 84 -4.26 -2.87 0.59
C VAL A 84 -3.74 -2.06 -0.57
N MET A 85 -3.43 -0.79 -0.32
CA MET A 85 -2.89 0.12 -1.31
C MET A 85 -1.45 0.51 -0.96
N ALA A 86 -0.55 0.40 -1.93
CA ALA A 86 0.81 0.88 -1.84
C ALA A 86 0.84 2.38 -2.13
N ALA A 87 1.40 3.15 -1.20
CA ALA A 87 1.46 4.61 -1.29
C ALA A 87 2.42 5.11 -2.40
N TYR A 88 2.27 6.38 -2.79
CA TYR A 88 3.12 7.05 -3.78
C TYR A 88 4.46 7.52 -3.20
N ASN A 89 4.62 7.59 -1.87
CA ASN A 89 5.82 8.12 -1.23
C ASN A 89 6.97 7.09 -1.18
N GLU A 90 8.13 7.55 -0.72
CA GLU A 90 9.31 6.74 -0.53
C GLU A 90 9.55 6.43 0.96
N ILE A 91 10.03 5.22 1.25
CA ILE A 91 10.66 4.85 2.51
C ILE A 91 12.13 4.59 2.21
N ASP A 92 13.02 5.30 2.91
CA ASP A 92 14.48 5.21 2.71
C ASP A 92 14.94 5.42 1.25
N GLY A 93 14.24 6.27 0.50
CA GLY A 93 14.56 6.58 -0.90
C GLY A 93 14.03 5.57 -1.91
N ILE A 94 13.16 4.64 -1.48
CA ILE A 94 12.53 3.64 -2.35
C ILE A 94 11.02 3.86 -2.33
N TYR A 95 10.42 4.10 -3.50
CA TYR A 95 8.97 4.21 -3.67
C TYR A 95 8.25 2.98 -3.10
N CYS A 96 7.20 3.18 -2.29
CA CYS A 96 6.47 2.08 -1.64
C CYS A 96 5.94 1.05 -2.66
N HIS A 97 5.43 1.52 -3.81
CA HIS A 97 4.94 0.69 -4.92
C HIS A 97 6.04 0.05 -5.79
N ALA A 98 7.32 0.31 -5.50
CA ALA A 98 8.48 -0.39 -6.05
C ALA A 98 9.32 -1.10 -4.97
N ASN A 99 8.84 -1.13 -3.73
CA ASN A 99 9.61 -1.62 -2.59
C ASN A 99 9.30 -3.09 -2.28
N ARG A 100 10.12 -4.00 -2.85
CA ARG A 100 9.98 -5.45 -2.63
C ARG A 100 10.14 -5.87 -1.16
N LYS A 101 11.01 -5.21 -0.40
CA LYS A 101 11.19 -5.49 1.03
C LYS A 101 9.91 -5.20 1.80
N LEU A 102 9.22 -4.12 1.45
CA LEU A 102 7.95 -3.74 2.06
C LEU A 102 6.81 -4.67 1.63
N LEU A 103 6.56 -4.79 0.32
CA LEU A 103 5.35 -5.43 -0.21
C LEU A 103 5.44 -6.95 -0.29
N THR A 104 6.64 -7.50 -0.47
CA THR A 104 6.82 -8.96 -0.58
C THR A 104 7.39 -9.54 0.71
N GLU A 105 8.56 -9.08 1.17
CA GLU A 105 9.25 -9.70 2.31
C GLU A 105 8.48 -9.47 3.61
N LEU A 106 8.14 -8.22 3.92
CA LEU A 106 7.42 -7.88 5.15
C LEU A 106 5.92 -8.23 5.06
N LEU A 107 5.21 -7.67 4.08
CA LEU A 107 3.75 -7.82 4.00
C LEU A 107 3.32 -9.26 3.71
N ARG A 108 3.86 -9.91 2.66
CA ARG A 108 3.49 -11.29 2.32
C ARG A 108 4.30 -12.32 3.11
N GLY A 109 5.59 -12.08 3.31
CA GLY A 109 6.49 -12.99 4.00
C GLY A 109 6.29 -13.02 5.51
N GLU A 110 6.40 -11.88 6.19
CA GLU A 110 6.28 -11.82 7.65
C GLU A 110 4.82 -11.74 8.12
N PHE A 111 4.01 -10.86 7.52
CA PHE A 111 2.62 -10.67 7.95
C PHE A 111 1.65 -11.71 7.37
N LYS A 112 2.12 -12.51 6.40
CA LYS A 112 1.32 -13.57 5.74
C LYS A 112 0.08 -13.02 5.04
N PHE A 113 0.15 -11.80 4.52
CA PHE A 113 -0.92 -11.23 3.72
C PHE A 113 -1.05 -11.93 2.37
N ASP A 114 -2.24 -12.44 2.07
CA ASP A 114 -2.57 -13.18 0.85
C ASP A 114 -3.56 -12.42 -0.07
N GLY A 115 -3.97 -11.21 0.33
CA GLY A 115 -4.86 -10.37 -0.46
C GLY A 115 -4.16 -9.58 -1.57
N ILE A 116 -4.96 -8.69 -2.18
CA ILE A 116 -4.58 -7.83 -3.31
C ILE A 116 -3.74 -6.65 -2.80
N VAL A 117 -2.66 -6.34 -3.50
CA VAL A 117 -1.94 -5.06 -3.35
C VAL A 117 -2.23 -4.21 -4.58
N MET A 118 -2.85 -3.05 -4.37
CA MET A 118 -3.15 -2.07 -5.42
C MET A 118 -2.15 -0.91 -5.35
N ALA A 119 -1.74 -0.35 -6.47
CA ALA A 119 -1.02 0.92 -6.50
C ALA A 119 -1.97 2.09 -6.22
N ASP A 120 -1.47 3.15 -5.59
CA ASP A 120 -2.19 4.44 -5.60
C ASP A 120 -2.31 4.96 -7.06
N ALA A 121 -3.23 5.90 -7.28
CA ALA A 121 -3.55 6.41 -8.60
C ALA A 121 -2.31 6.99 -9.30
N LEU A 122 -2.01 6.49 -10.50
CA LEU A 122 -0.85 6.88 -11.33
C LEU A 122 0.52 6.63 -10.68
N ALA A 123 0.58 5.85 -9.59
CA ALA A 123 1.82 5.61 -8.88
C ALA A 123 2.80 4.76 -9.72
N VAL A 124 2.32 3.81 -10.51
CA VAL A 124 3.21 3.02 -11.37
C VAL A 124 3.80 3.91 -12.47
N ASP A 125 3.02 4.81 -13.04
CA ASP A 125 3.52 5.77 -14.04
C ASP A 125 4.56 6.74 -13.47
N GLN A 126 4.47 7.06 -12.17
CA GLN A 126 5.47 7.89 -11.49
C GLN A 126 6.87 7.27 -11.52
N LEU A 127 6.98 5.93 -11.57
CA LEU A 127 8.27 5.23 -11.66
C LEU A 127 9.03 5.56 -12.95
N ASN A 128 8.37 6.10 -13.98
CA ASN A 128 9.03 6.58 -15.21
C ASN A 128 10.10 7.64 -14.93
N LYS A 129 10.00 8.37 -13.80
CA LYS A 129 11.06 9.30 -13.35
C LYS A 129 12.39 8.60 -13.09
N MET A 130 12.37 7.31 -12.76
CA MET A 130 13.55 6.49 -12.48
C MET A 130 13.89 5.56 -13.64
N THR A 131 12.87 4.92 -14.24
CA THR A 131 13.05 3.88 -15.26
C THR A 131 13.17 4.45 -16.67
N GLY A 132 12.57 5.63 -16.92
CA GLY A 132 12.44 6.22 -18.25
C GLY A 132 11.49 5.49 -19.20
N ASP A 133 10.82 4.43 -18.74
CA ASP A 133 10.02 3.53 -19.59
C ASP A 133 8.87 2.89 -18.80
N GLY A 134 7.66 2.94 -19.38
CA GLY A 134 6.45 2.39 -18.77
C GLY A 134 6.49 0.87 -18.59
N THR A 135 7.12 0.16 -19.54
CA THR A 135 7.29 -1.31 -19.46
C THR A 135 8.15 -1.70 -18.25
N ALA A 136 9.29 -1.02 -18.08
CA ALA A 136 10.19 -1.22 -16.95
C ALA A 136 9.55 -0.77 -15.62
N SER A 137 8.72 0.27 -15.63
CA SER A 137 7.92 0.68 -14.46
C SER A 137 6.91 -0.39 -14.03
N ALA A 138 6.21 -0.99 -15.00
CA ALA A 138 5.26 -2.06 -14.75
C ALA A 138 5.94 -3.30 -14.17
N ASP A 139 7.07 -3.71 -14.75
CA ASP A 139 7.92 -4.79 -14.22
C ASP A 139 8.36 -4.53 -12.78
N LEU A 140 8.92 -3.35 -12.51
CA LEU A 140 9.41 -2.98 -11.20
C LEU A 140 8.31 -3.05 -10.13
N ALA A 141 7.11 -2.52 -10.43
CA ALA A 141 5.98 -2.55 -9.51
C ALA A 141 5.43 -3.96 -9.29
N LEU A 142 5.26 -4.74 -10.38
CA LEU A 142 4.76 -6.11 -10.30
C LEU A 142 5.71 -6.99 -9.47
N ARG A 143 7.02 -6.91 -9.73
CA ARG A 143 8.06 -7.63 -8.97
C ARG A 143 8.19 -7.16 -7.53
N ALA A 144 7.85 -5.91 -7.22
CA ALA A 144 7.78 -5.44 -5.84
C ALA A 144 6.64 -6.11 -5.08
N GLY A 145 5.53 -6.40 -5.76
CA GLY A 145 4.38 -7.13 -5.23
C GLY A 145 3.04 -6.41 -5.41
N VAL A 146 2.98 -5.39 -6.26
CA VAL A 146 1.74 -4.73 -6.69
C VAL A 146 1.02 -5.65 -7.68
N ASP A 147 -0.24 -5.97 -7.39
CA ASP A 147 -1.06 -6.85 -8.24
C ASP A 147 -1.93 -6.03 -9.21
N VAL A 148 -2.34 -4.82 -8.83
CA VAL A 148 -3.32 -4.01 -9.57
C VAL A 148 -2.84 -2.56 -9.67
N GLY A 149 -2.69 -2.06 -10.90
CA GLY A 149 -2.52 -0.62 -11.17
C GLY A 149 -3.84 0.13 -11.03
N LEU A 150 -3.77 1.42 -10.71
CA LEU A 150 -4.93 2.30 -10.59
C LEU A 150 -4.73 3.51 -11.50
N LEU A 151 -5.47 3.53 -12.61
CA LEU A 151 -5.42 4.58 -13.63
C LEU A 151 -4.07 4.70 -14.36
N ASP A 152 -3.12 3.78 -14.12
CA ASP A 152 -1.80 3.77 -14.75
C ASP A 152 -1.86 3.31 -16.21
N GLU A 153 -1.08 3.97 -17.08
CA GLU A 153 -0.81 3.48 -18.44
C GLU A 153 0.22 2.33 -18.41
N ALA A 154 1.18 2.35 -17.48
CA ALA A 154 2.25 1.36 -17.40
C ALA A 154 1.75 -0.10 -17.42
N TYR A 155 0.68 -0.41 -16.68
CA TYR A 155 0.15 -1.78 -16.62
C TYR A 155 -0.57 -2.21 -17.90
N SER A 156 -0.92 -1.28 -18.79
CA SER A 156 -1.40 -1.63 -20.14
C SER A 156 -0.30 -2.24 -21.02
N HIS A 157 0.98 -2.07 -20.64
CA HIS A 157 2.15 -2.60 -21.35
C HIS A 157 2.64 -3.95 -20.79
N LEU A 158 1.90 -4.64 -19.91
CA LEU A 158 2.33 -5.92 -19.35
C LEU A 158 2.52 -7.02 -20.40
N GLU A 159 1.72 -7.02 -21.47
CA GLU A 159 1.90 -7.95 -22.61
C GLU A 159 3.25 -7.70 -23.30
N GLU A 160 3.56 -6.43 -23.61
CA GLU A 160 4.85 -6.02 -24.18
C GLU A 160 6.03 -6.36 -23.24
N ALA A 161 5.82 -6.26 -21.92
CA ALA A 161 6.82 -6.66 -20.93
C ALA A 161 7.12 -8.15 -20.96
N VAL A 162 6.10 -9.00 -21.20
CA VAL A 162 6.27 -10.44 -21.39
C VAL A 162 6.99 -10.73 -22.71
N GLU A 163 6.60 -10.09 -23.81
CA GLU A 163 7.25 -10.26 -25.11
C GLU A 163 8.74 -9.90 -25.09
N LYS A 164 9.11 -8.86 -24.33
CA LYS A 164 10.50 -8.44 -24.12
C LYS A 164 11.26 -9.30 -23.11
N GLY A 165 10.60 -10.26 -22.46
CA GLY A 165 11.19 -11.13 -21.44
C GLY A 165 11.54 -10.42 -20.13
N LEU A 166 10.94 -9.25 -19.88
CA LEU A 166 11.10 -8.51 -18.62
C LEU A 166 10.29 -9.17 -17.49
N ILE A 167 9.10 -9.67 -17.82
CA ILE A 167 8.16 -10.34 -16.92
C ILE A 167 7.81 -11.71 -17.51
N THR A 168 7.53 -12.69 -16.65
CA THR A 168 6.99 -13.99 -17.05
C THR A 168 5.48 -14.04 -16.93
N GLU A 169 4.81 -14.83 -17.78
CA GLU A 169 3.37 -15.06 -17.68
C GLU A 169 2.97 -15.61 -16.30
N ASP A 170 3.82 -16.44 -15.69
CA ASP A 170 3.63 -16.96 -14.33
C ASP A 170 3.60 -15.84 -13.27
N GLU A 171 4.42 -14.79 -13.41
CA GLU A 171 4.40 -13.63 -12.50
C GLU A 171 3.08 -12.85 -12.61
N ILE A 172 2.53 -12.71 -13.82
CA ILE A 172 1.20 -12.10 -14.03
C ILE A 172 0.10 -13.01 -13.46
N ASN A 173 0.16 -14.31 -13.72
CA ASN A 173 -0.82 -15.28 -13.22
C ASN A 173 -0.88 -15.26 -11.68
N GLN A 174 0.26 -15.11 -11.00
CA GLN A 174 0.28 -14.95 -9.54
C GLN A 174 -0.47 -13.72 -9.04
N ALA A 175 -0.36 -12.58 -9.74
CA ALA A 175 -1.12 -11.38 -9.41
C ALA A 175 -2.62 -11.59 -9.65
N VAL A 176 -2.99 -12.16 -10.80
CA VAL A 176 -4.39 -12.47 -11.17
C VAL A 176 -5.05 -13.42 -10.16
N HIS A 177 -4.33 -14.43 -9.68
CA HIS A 177 -4.83 -15.37 -8.66
C HIS A 177 -5.23 -14.72 -7.33
N ARG A 178 -4.70 -13.53 -7.01
CA ARG A 178 -5.06 -12.80 -5.77
C ARG A 178 -6.30 -11.94 -5.95
N VAL A 179 -6.60 -11.56 -7.20
CA VAL A 179 -7.77 -10.76 -7.58
C VAL A 179 -9.04 -11.61 -7.68
N SER A 180 -8.88 -12.90 -8.02
CA SER A 180 -9.97 -13.87 -8.21
C SER A 180 -10.40 -14.57 -6.91
#